data_AF-D9RZK1-F1
#
_entry.id   AF-D9RZK1-F1
#
_cell.length_a   1.000
_cell.length_b   1.000
_cell.length_c   1.000
_cell.angle_alpha   90.00
_cell.angle_beta   90.00
_cell.angle_gamma   90.00
#
_symmetry.space_group_name_H-M   'P 1'
#
loop_
_entity.id
_entity.type
_entity.pdbx_description
1 polymer ?
#
loop_
_entity_poly.entity_id
_entity_poly.type
_entity_poly.pdbx_seq_one_letter_code
_entity_poly.pdbx_strand_id
1 'polypeptide(L)'
;MGGKKQFKLGRIIFVLFLVYFVYTFTVQQFKINELRRQELELSQKMNQLAEERKRLEKEIELLNTKSYIEKLARDQLGLVKPGEILYKISPSRDD
;
A
#
# COMPACT_ATOMS: atom_id res chain seq x y z
N MET A 1 61.11 -22.90 29.52
CA MET A 1 60.65 -23.13 28.13
C MET A 1 59.12 -22.99 28.03
N GLY A 2 58.58 -21.78 27.83
CA GLY A 2 57.11 -21.56 27.84
C GLY A 2 56.53 -20.65 26.75
N GLY A 3 57.36 -19.92 26.00
CA GLY A 3 56.89 -18.85 25.10
C GLY A 3 56.18 -19.28 23.81
N LYS A 4 56.28 -20.56 23.39
CA LYS A 4 55.73 -21.00 22.09
C LYS A 4 54.23 -21.33 22.10
N LYS A 5 53.64 -21.63 23.28
CA LYS A 5 52.21 -22.00 23.38
C LYS A 5 51.30 -20.77 23.34
N GLN A 6 51.74 -19.63 23.86
CA GLN A 6 50.92 -18.42 23.97
C GLN A 6 50.68 -17.77 22.59
N PHE A 7 51.69 -17.76 21.72
CA PHE A 7 51.55 -17.29 20.32
C PHE A 7 50.62 -18.17 19.47
N LYS A 8 50.62 -19.49 19.68
CA LYS A 8 49.70 -20.41 18.98
C LYS A 8 48.25 -20.17 19.41
N LEU A 9 48.02 -19.92 20.70
CA LEU A 9 46.68 -19.63 21.21
C LEU A 9 46.15 -18.28 20.74
N GLY A 10 46.99 -17.23 20.75
CA GLY A 10 46.64 -15.92 20.19
C GLY A 10 46.28 -15.98 18.70
N ARG A 11 47.00 -16.79 17.92
CA ARG A 11 46.68 -17.01 16.49
C ARG A 11 45.34 -17.72 16.29
N ILE A 12 44.98 -18.68 17.13
CA ILE A 12 43.67 -19.36 17.08
C ILE A 12 42.54 -18.39 17.41
N ILE A 13 42.69 -17.58 18.46
CA ILE A 13 41.70 -16.57 18.85
C ILE A 13 41.52 -15.53 17.73
N PHE A 14 42.62 -15.11 17.10
CA PHE A 14 42.57 -14.17 15.98
C PHE A 14 41.83 -14.74 14.76
N VAL A 15 42.07 -16.02 14.42
CA VAL A 15 41.35 -16.69 13.33
C VAL A 15 39.86 -16.82 13.65
N LEU A 16 39.51 -17.20 14.89
CA LEU A 16 38.10 -17.26 15.33
C LEU A 16 37.43 -15.89 15.25
N PHE A 17 38.12 -14.82 15.66
CA PHE A 17 37.61 -13.46 15.56
C PHE A 17 37.39 -13.05 14.10
N LEU A 18 38.32 -13.37 13.21
CA LEU A 18 38.17 -13.12 11.77
C LEU A 18 36.98 -13.86 11.16
N VAL A 19 36.81 -15.13 11.49
CA VAL A 19 35.66 -15.94 11.02
C VAL A 19 34.35 -15.35 11.53
N TYR A 20 34.28 -14.99 12.81
CA TYR A 20 33.10 -14.35 13.39
C TYR A 20 32.78 -13.01 12.73
N PHE A 21 33.81 -12.20 12.46
CA PHE A 21 33.66 -10.90 11.80
C PHE A 21 33.14 -11.06 10.37
N VAL A 22 33.73 -11.96 9.59
CA VAL A 22 33.28 -12.24 8.21
C VAL A 22 31.85 -12.79 8.18
N TYR A 23 31.52 -13.69 9.10
CA TYR A 23 30.15 -14.23 9.24
C TYR A 23 29.14 -13.12 9.55
N THR A 24 29.45 -12.26 10.51
CA THR A 24 28.54 -11.17 10.90
C THR A 24 28.40 -10.15 9.77
N PHE A 25 29.50 -9.82 9.09
CA PHE A 25 29.50 -8.87 7.97
C PHE A 25 28.69 -9.37 6.78
N THR A 26 28.80 -10.66 6.45
CA THR A 26 28.00 -11.27 5.37
C THR A 26 26.52 -11.28 5.69
N VAL A 27 26.12 -11.72 6.89
CA VAL A 27 24.71 -11.71 7.31
C VAL A 27 24.13 -10.29 7.32
N GLN A 28 24.88 -9.30 7.81
CA GLN A 28 24.44 -7.91 7.81
C GLN A 28 24.24 -7.38 6.38
N GLN A 29 25.13 -7.72 5.44
CA GLN A 29 24.97 -7.27 4.05
C GLN A 29 23.74 -7.85 3.37
N PHE A 30 23.42 -9.12 3.58
CA PHE A 30 22.17 -9.70 3.07
C PHE A 30 20.95 -8.98 3.62
N LYS A 31 20.92 -8.72 4.93
CA LYS A 31 19.80 -8.03 5.58
C LYS A 31 19.61 -6.60 5.09
N ILE A 32 20.70 -5.86 4.88
CA ILE A 32 20.65 -4.49 4.32
C ILE A 32 20.09 -4.51 2.90
N ASN A 33 20.51 -5.47 2.08
CA ASN A 33 20.02 -5.57 0.71
C ASN A 33 18.54 -5.95 0.64
N GLU A 34 18.09 -6.83 1.53
CA GLU A 34 16.68 -7.20 1.67
C GLU A 34 15.83 -6.00 2.11
N LEU A 35 16.26 -5.28 3.16
CA LEU A 35 15.60 -4.06 3.63
C LEU A 35 15.49 -3.01 2.53
N ARG A 36 16.57 -2.80 1.76
CA ARG A 36 16.56 -1.84 0.63
C ARG A 36 15.59 -2.25 -0.47
N ARG A 37 15.45 -3.55 -0.76
CA ARG A 37 14.44 -4.05 -1.71
C ARG A 37 13.03 -3.80 -1.20
N GLN A 38 12.76 -4.10 0.07
CA GLN A 38 11.45 -3.87 0.68
C GLN A 38 11.08 -2.38 0.68
N GLU A 39 12.04 -1.50 0.98
CA GLU A 39 11.84 -0.04 0.92
C GLU A 39 11.46 0.40 -0.50
N LEU A 40 12.14 -0.12 -1.52
CA LEU A 40 11.89 0.23 -2.91
C LEU A 40 10.52 -0.28 -3.40
N GLU A 41 10.15 -1.52 -3.05
CA GLU A 41 8.82 -2.08 -3.34
C GLU A 41 7.71 -1.30 -2.63
N LEU A 42 7.91 -0.93 -1.36
CA LEU A 42 6.91 -0.19 -0.60
C LEU A 42 6.73 1.22 -1.16
N SER A 43 7.82 1.89 -1.53
CA SER A 43 7.79 3.19 -2.21
C SER A 43 7.05 3.12 -3.55
N GLN A 44 7.29 2.08 -4.36
CA GLN A 44 6.54 1.86 -5.59
C GLN A 44 5.04 1.65 -5.34
N LYS A 45 4.68 0.84 -4.34
CA LYS A 45 3.27 0.67 -3.94
C LYS A 45 2.65 1.98 -3.50
N MET A 46 3.35 2.79 -2.69
CA MET A 46 2.85 4.10 -2.28
C MET A 46 2.56 5.01 -3.47
N ASN A 47 3.45 5.05 -4.46
CA ASN A 47 3.25 5.84 -5.66
C ASN A 47 2.05 5.35 -6.48
N GLN A 48 1.90 4.04 -6.66
CA GLN A 48 0.75 3.45 -7.35
C GLN A 48 -0.57 3.77 -6.63
N LEU A 49 -0.61 3.61 -5.31
CA LEU A 49 -1.80 3.95 -4.52
C LEU A 49 -2.10 5.45 -4.58
N ALA A 50 -1.10 6.33 -4.61
CA ALA A 50 -1.28 7.76 -4.73
C ALA A 50 -1.85 8.16 -6.11
N GLU A 51 -1.39 7.52 -7.19
CA GLU A 51 -1.96 7.71 -8.52
C GLU A 51 -3.40 7.19 -8.60
N GLU A 52 -3.67 6.03 -8.02
CA GLU A 52 -5.02 5.45 -7.97
C GLU A 52 -5.98 6.32 -7.16
N ARG A 53 -5.55 6.80 -5.99
CA ARG A 53 -6.27 7.81 -5.19
C ARG A 53 -6.63 9.02 -6.03
N LYS A 54 -5.66 9.62 -6.73
CA LYS A 54 -5.88 10.80 -7.57
C LYS A 54 -6.84 10.52 -8.73
N ARG A 55 -6.80 9.31 -9.31
CA ARG A 55 -7.73 8.89 -10.35
C ARG A 55 -9.16 8.77 -9.79
N LEU A 56 -9.32 8.11 -8.65
CA LEU A 56 -10.60 7.95 -7.97
C LEU A 56 -11.17 9.30 -7.52
N GLU A 57 -10.35 10.22 -7.01
CA GLU A 57 -10.78 11.57 -6.65
C GLU A 57 -11.32 12.34 -7.85
N LYS A 58 -10.66 12.25 -9.02
CA LYS A 58 -11.17 12.84 -10.25
C LYS A 58 -12.49 12.20 -10.70
N GLU A 59 -12.61 10.89 -10.56
CA GLU A 59 -13.85 10.17 -10.89
C GLU A 59 -14.98 10.58 -9.95
N ILE A 60 -14.70 10.72 -8.65
CA ILE A 60 -15.62 11.26 -7.65
C ILE A 60 -15.99 12.70 -7.98
N GLU A 61 -15.06 13.55 -8.40
CA GLU A 61 -15.34 14.94 -8.77
C GLU A 61 -16.25 15.01 -10.01
N LEU A 62 -15.98 14.19 -11.02
CA LEU A 62 -16.83 14.04 -12.21
C LEU A 62 -18.23 13.52 -11.82
N LEU A 63 -18.31 12.56 -10.90
CA LEU A 63 -19.57 12.02 -10.40
C LEU A 63 -20.26 12.94 -9.38
N ASN A 64 -19.57 13.87 -8.73
CA ASN A 64 -20.17 14.86 -7.82
C ASN A 64 -20.58 16.15 -8.55
N THR A 65 -20.47 16.18 -9.88
CA THR A 65 -21.06 17.25 -10.69
C THR A 65 -22.55 17.38 -10.34
N LYS A 66 -23.06 18.62 -10.17
CA LYS A 66 -24.45 18.92 -9.75
C LYS A 66 -25.51 18.03 -10.42
N SER A 67 -25.31 17.64 -11.67
CA SER A 67 -26.21 16.77 -12.43
C SER A 67 -26.39 15.36 -11.85
N TYR A 68 -25.36 14.75 -11.26
CA TYR A 68 -25.46 13.41 -10.67
C TYR A 68 -26.08 13.47 -9.28
N ILE A 69 -25.75 14.48 -8.48
CA ILE A 69 -26.42 14.77 -7.21
C ILE A 69 -27.92 15.05 -7.45
N GLU A 70 -28.24 15.83 -8.47
CA GLU A 70 -29.61 16.10 -8.90
C GLU A 70 -30.33 14.82 -9.36
N LYS A 71 -29.65 13.94 -10.11
CA LYS A 71 -30.22 12.66 -10.55
C LYS A 71 -30.46 11.72 -9.36
N LEU A 72 -29.49 11.58 -8.47
CA LEU A 72 -29.61 10.76 -7.26
C LEU A 72 -30.71 11.29 -6.33
N ALA A 73 -30.83 12.61 -6.17
CA ALA A 73 -31.93 13.21 -5.42
C ALA A 73 -33.29 12.92 -6.07
N ARG A 74 -33.40 12.95 -7.39
CA ARG A 74 -34.62 12.58 -8.11
C ARG A 74 -34.99 11.10 -7.91
N ASP A 75 -34.02 10.21 -8.01
CA ASP A 75 -34.24 8.76 -7.87
C ASP A 75 -34.57 8.36 -6.42
N GLN A 76 -33.93 8.97 -5.42
CA GLN A 76 -34.11 8.61 -4.00
C GLN A 76 -35.27 9.35 -3.32
N LEU A 77 -35.57 10.59 -3.73
CA LEU A 77 -36.63 11.41 -3.12
C LEU A 77 -37.91 11.47 -3.98
N GLY A 78 -37.93 10.83 -5.15
CA GLY A 78 -39.05 10.87 -6.08
C GLY A 78 -39.34 12.27 -6.63
N LEU A 79 -38.32 13.14 -6.64
CA LEU A 79 -38.43 14.52 -7.10
C LEU A 79 -38.42 14.56 -8.64
N VAL A 80 -39.19 15.47 -9.22
CA VAL A 80 -39.29 15.70 -10.67
C VAL A 80 -38.98 17.16 -11.00
N LYS A 81 -38.45 17.47 -12.19
CA LYS A 81 -38.20 18.86 -12.58
C LYS A 81 -39.51 19.64 -12.74
N PRO A 82 -39.50 20.98 -12.57
CA PRO A 82 -40.64 21.81 -12.93
C PRO A 82 -41.00 21.58 -14.42
N GLY A 83 -42.17 20.96 -14.66
CA GLY A 83 -42.64 20.58 -16.00
C GLY A 83 -42.70 19.06 -16.28
N GLU A 84 -42.23 18.19 -15.38
CA GLU A 84 -42.35 16.73 -15.49
C GLU A 84 -43.58 16.21 -14.72
N ILE A 85 -44.38 15.29 -15.30
CA ILE A 85 -45.60 14.72 -14.69
C ILE A 85 -45.30 13.30 -14.20
N LEU A 86 -45.46 13.04 -12.89
CA LEU A 86 -45.24 11.73 -12.29
C LEU A 86 -46.44 10.78 -12.58
N TYR A 87 -46.26 9.82 -13.47
CA TYR A 87 -47.25 8.78 -13.75
C TYR A 87 -47.08 7.61 -12.76
N LYS A 88 -47.91 7.54 -11.72
CA LYS A 88 -48.00 6.34 -10.85
C LYS A 88 -49.04 5.41 -11.44
N ILE A 89 -48.60 4.34 -12.10
CA ILE A 89 -49.48 3.24 -12.50
C ILE A 89 -49.85 2.49 -11.21
N SER A 90 -50.98 2.84 -10.61
CA SER A 90 -51.60 2.00 -9.59
C SER A 90 -52.19 0.79 -10.30
N PRO A 91 -51.85 -0.46 -9.94
CA PRO A 91 -52.61 -1.59 -10.44
C PRO A 91 -54.05 -1.39 -9.95
N SER A 92 -54.98 -1.35 -10.89
CA SER A 92 -56.40 -1.48 -10.61
C SER A 92 -56.56 -2.71 -9.72
N ARG A 93 -57.16 -2.55 -8.53
CA ARG A 93 -57.70 -3.69 -7.82
C ARG A 93 -58.84 -4.18 -8.72
N ASP A 94 -58.64 -5.34 -9.32
CA ASP A 94 -59.74 -6.09 -9.93
C ASP A 94 -60.48 -6.76 -8.77
N ASP A 95 -61.58 -6.16 -8.33
CA ASP A 95 -62.63 -6.78 -7.52
C ASP A 95 -63.61 -7.59 -8.38
#